data_AF-A0A9E0H982-F1
#
_entry.id   AF-A0A9E0H982-F1
#
_cell.length_a   1.000
_cell.length_b   1.000
_cell.length_c   1.000
_cell.angle_alpha   90.00
_cell.angle_beta   90.00
_cell.angle_gamma   90.00
#
_symmetry.space_group_name_H-M   'P 1'
#
loop_
_entity.id
_entity.type
_entity.pdbx_description
1 polymer ?
#
loop_
_entity_poly.entity_id
_entity_poly.type
_entity_poly.pdbx_seq_one_letter_code
_entity_poly.pdbx_strand_id
1 'polypeptide(L)'
;MPSARPDPSPRIFSTAFAAVYPLYVQKAERKGRTQAEVDAIIEWLTGYRGAALRQALDRKVDFATFFAKAPRMNPQVGLITGVVCGVRVEEVADPLMRNIRYLDKLIDELAKGRAMTRILRGSEEPKPAAAKVSSAKVSAAKAPAAKVSAAKVSAAKVSAAKAPAAKVSAAKVSAAKVSAAKVSAAKAAAAPPIPADIAAYHRGLAPADRALCEVLATEIAAALPDATGKVWHRHPVWFLDGNPVVGYVRLKGWLRLLFWSGQSFEEPALVPEGSFRAAEARLTAMGDLDRVALRRWLGKCRTIQWDYQNLAKRKGRLERLR
;
A
#
# COMPACT_ATOMS: atom_id res chain seq x y z
N MET A 1 -42.74 24.92 13.57
CA MET A 1 -41.32 25.08 13.21
C MET A 1 -40.56 23.82 13.62
N PRO A 2 -40.10 22.96 12.71
CA PRO A 2 -39.21 21.86 13.07
C PRO A 2 -37.85 22.45 13.47
N SER A 3 -37.43 22.24 14.73
CA SER A 3 -36.12 22.64 15.21
C SER A 3 -35.04 21.88 14.43
N ALA A 4 -34.15 22.62 13.76
CA ALA A 4 -32.99 22.03 13.11
C ALA A 4 -32.05 21.48 14.19
N ARG A 5 -31.85 20.15 14.21
CA ARG A 5 -30.77 19.55 14.98
C ARG A 5 -29.44 20.15 14.49
N PRO A 6 -28.55 20.61 15.39
CA PRO A 6 -27.23 21.04 14.97
C PRO A 6 -26.51 19.87 14.32
N ASP A 7 -26.02 20.08 13.10
CA ASP A 7 -25.26 19.10 12.32
C ASP A 7 -24.08 18.59 13.17
N PRO A 8 -23.89 17.26 13.37
CA PRO A 8 -22.89 16.76 14.29
C PRO A 8 -21.48 17.13 13.81
N SER A 9 -20.97 18.24 14.36
CA SER A 9 -19.64 18.76 14.07
C SER A 9 -18.61 17.65 14.20
N PRO A 10 -17.86 17.33 13.12
CA PRO A 10 -16.87 16.27 13.13
C PRO A 10 -15.94 16.38 14.34
N ARG A 11 -15.83 15.31 15.15
CA ARG A 11 -15.02 15.25 16.39
C ARG A 11 -13.57 15.73 16.24
N ILE A 12 -13.05 15.77 15.01
CA ILE A 12 -11.72 16.30 14.71
C ILE A 12 -11.62 17.83 14.95
N PHE A 13 -12.71 18.60 14.82
CA PHE A 13 -12.70 20.07 14.98
C PHE A 13 -12.31 20.50 16.40
N SER A 14 -12.81 19.80 17.42
CA SER A 14 -12.51 20.02 18.84
C SER A 14 -11.34 19.17 19.36
N THR A 15 -10.69 18.37 18.50
CA THR A 15 -9.47 17.65 18.87
C THR A 15 -8.29 18.64 18.96
N ALA A 16 -7.51 18.57 20.04
CA ALA A 16 -6.29 19.37 20.18
C ALA A 16 -5.29 19.08 19.04
N PHE A 17 -4.86 20.13 18.32
CA PHE A 17 -3.87 20.04 17.24
C PHE A 17 -2.57 19.38 17.71
N ALA A 18 -2.15 19.70 18.94
CA ALA A 18 -0.99 19.12 19.62
C ALA A 18 -1.05 17.60 19.83
N ALA A 19 -2.24 16.99 19.83
CA ALA A 19 -2.37 15.53 19.90
C ALA A 19 -2.18 14.85 18.53
N VAL A 20 -2.41 15.58 17.43
CA VAL A 20 -2.32 15.04 16.06
C VAL A 20 -0.99 15.40 15.39
N TYR A 21 -0.40 16.55 15.70
CA TYR A 21 0.91 16.98 15.18
C TYR A 21 2.01 15.91 15.29
N PRO A 22 2.23 15.23 16.44
CA PRO A 22 3.22 14.15 16.53
C PRO A 22 2.96 12.98 15.58
N LEU A 23 1.70 12.73 15.19
CA LEU A 23 1.33 11.69 14.25
C LEU A 23 1.71 12.06 12.81
N TYR A 24 1.66 13.35 12.45
CA TYR A 24 2.17 13.85 11.17
C TYR A 24 3.70 13.74 11.10
N VAL A 25 4.40 14.16 12.16
CA VAL A 25 5.88 14.04 12.26
C VAL A 25 6.30 12.57 12.13
N GLN A 26 5.73 11.67 12.93
CA GLN A 26 6.03 10.23 12.82
C GLN A 26 5.66 9.63 11.45
N LYS A 27 4.60 10.12 10.77
CA LYS A 27 4.25 9.66 9.41
C LYS A 27 5.34 10.06 8.39
N ALA A 28 5.96 11.23 8.56
CA ALA A 28 7.08 11.69 7.76
C ALA A 28 8.38 10.91 8.10
N GLU A 29 8.72 10.78 9.38
CA GLU A 29 9.93 10.08 9.85
C GLU A 29 10.00 8.62 9.39
N ARG A 30 8.87 7.89 9.43
CA ARG A 30 8.74 6.52 8.88
C ARG A 30 9.00 6.42 7.36
N LYS A 31 9.24 7.55 6.68
CA LYS A 31 9.53 7.68 5.26
C LYS A 31 10.86 8.42 4.99
N GLY A 32 11.71 8.56 6.00
CA GLY A 32 13.00 9.24 5.88
C GLY A 32 12.88 10.76 5.71
N ARG A 33 11.74 11.34 6.10
CA ARG A 33 11.46 12.77 6.09
C ARG A 33 11.54 13.34 7.50
N THR A 34 11.72 14.64 7.62
CA THR A 34 12.06 15.33 8.87
C THR A 34 10.88 16.08 9.48
N GLN A 35 10.96 16.38 10.78
CA GLN A 35 10.04 17.30 11.44
C GLN A 35 10.05 18.69 10.76
N ALA A 36 11.23 19.20 10.37
CA ALA A 36 11.36 20.49 9.69
C ALA A 36 10.58 20.56 8.37
N GLU A 37 10.49 19.46 7.62
CA GLU A 37 9.65 19.37 6.42
C GLU A 37 8.14 19.41 6.74
N VAL A 38 7.72 18.83 7.87
CA VAL A 38 6.33 18.90 8.35
C VAL A 38 6.00 20.31 8.83
N ASP A 39 6.91 20.94 9.57
CA ASP A 39 6.77 22.32 10.02
C ASP A 39 6.68 23.26 8.82
N ALA A 40 7.59 23.17 7.84
CA ALA A 40 7.55 23.97 6.60
C ALA A 40 6.23 23.83 5.82
N ILE A 41 5.61 22.64 5.80
CA ILE A 41 4.27 22.43 5.21
C ILE A 41 3.19 23.19 5.99
N ILE A 42 3.23 23.14 7.33
CA ILE A 42 2.26 23.84 8.19
C ILE A 42 2.45 25.35 8.06
N GLU A 43 3.68 25.85 8.10
CA GLU A 43 4.02 27.26 7.91
C GLU A 43 3.56 27.75 6.53
N TRP A 44 3.84 26.99 5.46
CA TRP A 44 3.41 27.31 4.11
C TRP A 44 1.89 27.33 3.96
N LEU A 45 1.17 26.43 4.64
CA LEU A 45 -0.29 26.33 4.54
C LEU A 45 -1.01 27.47 5.28
N THR A 46 -0.56 27.77 6.50
CA THR A 46 -1.32 28.55 7.50
C THR A 46 -0.70 29.92 7.83
N GLY A 47 0.57 30.14 7.49
CA GLY A 47 1.31 31.34 7.87
C GLY A 47 1.79 31.38 9.32
N TYR A 48 1.57 30.33 10.14
CA TYR A 48 2.31 30.19 11.40
C TYR A 48 3.81 30.12 11.12
N ARG A 49 4.65 30.62 12.03
CA ARG A 49 6.11 30.51 11.94
C ARG A 49 6.74 30.23 13.30
N GLY A 50 7.67 29.27 13.36
CA GLY A 50 8.51 28.97 14.53
C GLY A 50 7.79 29.05 15.87
N ALA A 51 8.08 30.10 16.65
CA ALA A 51 7.49 30.32 17.97
C ALA A 51 5.95 30.38 18.00
N ALA A 52 5.29 30.84 16.92
CA ALA A 52 3.83 30.90 16.86
C ALA A 52 3.21 29.50 16.67
N LEU A 53 3.82 28.65 15.83
CA LEU A 53 3.44 27.25 15.71
C LEU A 53 3.67 26.51 17.04
N ARG A 54 4.83 26.77 17.69
CA ARG A 54 5.15 26.17 18.98
C ARG A 54 4.16 26.58 20.08
N GLN A 55 3.81 27.86 20.16
CA GLN A 55 2.81 28.34 21.12
C GLN A 55 1.42 27.72 20.90
N ALA A 56 1.02 27.48 19.65
CA ALA A 56 -0.24 26.78 19.35
C ALA A 56 -0.21 25.32 19.84
N LEU A 57 0.92 24.62 19.67
CA LEU A 57 1.13 23.27 20.18
C LEU A 57 1.14 23.23 21.72
N ASP A 58 1.92 24.11 22.37
CA ASP A 58 2.04 24.13 23.83
C ASP A 58 0.71 24.51 24.52
N ARG A 59 -0.07 25.42 23.92
CA ARG A 59 -1.44 25.77 24.38
C ARG A 59 -2.50 24.71 24.06
N LYS A 60 -2.15 23.63 23.34
CA LYS A 60 -3.05 22.53 22.94
C LYS A 60 -4.36 23.00 22.28
N VAL A 61 -4.28 24.05 21.45
CA VAL A 61 -5.47 24.60 20.77
C VAL A 61 -6.12 23.53 19.88
N ASP A 62 -7.44 23.55 19.76
CA ASP A 62 -8.17 22.65 18.87
C ASP A 62 -8.00 23.03 17.39
N PHE A 63 -8.40 22.14 16.47
CA PHE A 63 -8.29 22.39 15.03
C PHE A 63 -9.09 23.61 14.57
N ALA A 64 -10.28 23.83 15.13
CA ALA A 64 -11.11 25.00 14.82
C ALA A 64 -10.36 26.30 15.15
N THR A 65 -9.84 26.41 16.37
CA THR A 65 -9.06 27.55 16.86
C THR A 65 -7.73 27.70 16.11
N PHE A 66 -7.06 26.59 15.81
CA PHE A 66 -5.79 26.57 15.08
C PHE A 66 -5.94 27.21 13.70
N PHE A 67 -6.93 26.78 12.91
CA PHE A 67 -7.18 27.33 11.58
C PHE A 67 -7.86 28.71 11.63
N ALA A 68 -8.73 29.00 12.60
CA ALA A 68 -9.33 30.33 12.76
C ALA A 68 -8.31 31.42 13.14
N LYS A 69 -7.23 31.05 13.86
CA LYS A 69 -6.13 31.96 14.23
C LYS A 69 -4.91 31.87 13.31
N ALA A 70 -5.00 31.13 12.20
CA ALA A 70 -3.94 31.02 11.21
C ALA A 70 -3.60 32.42 10.63
N PRO A 71 -2.35 32.92 10.78
CA PRO A 71 -2.01 34.30 10.43
C PRO A 71 -2.28 34.67 8.97
N ARG A 72 -2.07 33.72 8.04
CA ARG A 72 -2.39 33.89 6.62
C ARG A 72 -2.48 32.53 5.93
N MET A 73 -3.70 32.10 5.64
CA MET A 73 -3.91 30.96 4.73
C MET A 73 -3.31 31.30 3.36
N ASN A 74 -2.57 30.36 2.77
CA ASN A 74 -1.83 30.61 1.54
C ASN A 74 -2.79 30.71 0.32
N PRO A 75 -2.63 31.69 -0.58
CA PRO A 75 -3.48 31.79 -1.78
C PRO A 75 -3.37 30.57 -2.71
N GLN A 76 -2.27 29.82 -2.67
CA GLN A 76 -2.06 28.63 -3.51
C GLN A 76 -2.80 27.37 -3.02
N VAL A 77 -3.59 27.42 -1.93
CA VAL A 77 -4.30 26.23 -1.41
C VAL A 77 -5.32 25.64 -2.39
N GLY A 78 -5.85 26.43 -3.32
CA GLY A 78 -6.69 25.93 -4.42
C GLY A 78 -5.97 24.96 -5.36
N LEU A 79 -4.63 24.93 -5.35
CA LEU A 79 -3.81 23.98 -6.12
C LEU A 79 -3.61 22.63 -5.38
N ILE A 80 -4.21 22.45 -4.20
CA ILE A 80 -4.19 21.20 -3.45
C ILE A 80 -5.43 20.39 -3.86
N THR A 81 -5.23 19.37 -4.70
CA THR A 81 -6.32 18.61 -5.34
C THR A 81 -6.18 17.08 -5.20
N GLY A 82 -7.27 16.37 -5.48
CA GLY A 82 -7.39 14.92 -5.48
C GLY A 82 -7.70 14.33 -4.11
N VAL A 83 -7.55 13.01 -4.00
CA VAL A 83 -8.05 12.26 -2.83
C VAL A 83 -7.05 12.21 -1.68
N VAL A 84 -7.57 12.32 -0.44
CA VAL A 84 -6.90 11.98 0.83
C VAL A 84 -7.95 11.50 1.84
N CYS A 85 -7.60 10.57 2.74
CA CYS A 85 -8.53 10.04 3.76
C CYS A 85 -9.90 9.53 3.20
N GLY A 86 -9.94 9.11 1.94
CA GLY A 86 -11.15 8.62 1.27
C GLY A 86 -12.06 9.68 0.63
N VAL A 87 -11.74 10.98 0.79
CA VAL A 87 -12.50 12.11 0.22
C VAL A 87 -11.64 12.91 -0.76
N ARG A 88 -12.27 13.56 -1.74
CA ARG A 88 -11.61 14.50 -2.65
C ARG A 88 -11.61 15.89 -2.01
N VAL A 89 -10.43 16.52 -1.90
CA VAL A 89 -10.28 17.74 -1.08
C VAL A 89 -11.00 18.95 -1.66
N GLU A 90 -11.04 19.08 -2.98
CA GLU A 90 -11.71 20.15 -3.71
C GLU A 90 -13.25 20.08 -3.64
N GLU A 91 -13.83 18.92 -3.33
CA GLU A 91 -15.28 18.71 -3.18
C GLU A 91 -15.77 18.84 -1.72
N VAL A 92 -14.88 19.10 -0.75
CA VAL A 92 -15.27 19.21 0.66
C VAL A 92 -16.03 20.53 0.88
N ALA A 93 -17.32 20.41 1.19
CA ALA A 93 -18.22 21.55 1.41
C ALA A 93 -17.81 22.39 2.64
N ASP A 94 -17.56 21.75 3.78
CA ASP A 94 -17.16 22.45 5.02
C ASP A 94 -15.75 23.06 4.90
N PRO A 95 -15.58 24.38 5.10
CA PRO A 95 -14.28 25.04 4.92
C PRO A 95 -13.20 24.59 5.90
N LEU A 96 -13.54 24.29 7.15
CA LEU A 96 -12.57 23.86 8.17
C LEU A 96 -12.09 22.44 7.88
N MET A 97 -13.00 21.51 7.57
CA MET A 97 -12.67 20.17 7.11
C MET A 97 -11.83 20.22 5.84
N ARG A 98 -12.13 21.12 4.90
CA ARG A 98 -11.32 21.30 3.69
C ARG A 98 -9.89 21.73 4.02
N ASN A 99 -9.72 22.67 4.95
CA ASN A 99 -8.39 23.11 5.43
C ASN A 99 -7.62 21.99 6.15
N ILE A 100 -8.29 21.19 6.99
CA ILE A 100 -7.71 20.00 7.63
C ILE A 100 -7.27 18.98 6.57
N ARG A 101 -8.10 18.75 5.54
CA ARG A 101 -7.78 17.82 4.45
C ARG A 101 -6.68 18.34 3.52
N TYR A 102 -6.52 19.65 3.36
CA TYR A 102 -5.34 20.23 2.72
C TYR A 102 -4.06 19.91 3.48
N LEU A 103 -4.04 20.03 4.81
CA LEU A 103 -2.90 19.62 5.63
C LEU A 103 -2.62 18.12 5.49
N ASP A 104 -3.64 17.27 5.68
CA ASP A 104 -3.51 15.81 5.50
C ASP A 104 -2.93 15.46 4.12
N LYS A 105 -3.36 16.17 3.07
CA LYS A 105 -2.91 15.95 1.70
C LYS A 105 -1.43 16.27 1.53
N LEU A 106 -0.96 17.41 2.02
CA LEU A 106 0.45 17.81 1.90
C LEU A 106 1.37 16.83 2.67
N ILE A 107 0.98 16.42 3.88
CA ILE A 107 1.71 15.41 4.65
C ILE A 107 1.66 14.03 3.97
N ASP A 108 0.58 13.68 3.28
CA ASP A 108 0.51 12.47 2.48
C ASP A 108 1.39 12.51 1.23
N GLU A 109 1.55 13.68 0.60
CA GLU A 109 2.49 13.90 -0.50
C GLU A 109 3.95 13.81 -0.03
N LEU A 110 4.27 14.33 1.16
CA LEU A 110 5.57 14.18 1.83
C LEU A 110 5.88 12.71 2.13
N ALA A 111 4.94 11.99 2.74
CA ALA A 111 5.07 10.56 3.07
C ALA A 111 5.13 9.65 1.82
N LYS A 112 4.67 10.13 0.66
CA LYS A 112 4.85 9.49 -0.66
C LYS A 112 6.18 9.85 -1.33
N GLY A 113 7.06 10.57 -0.64
CA GLY A 113 8.41 10.88 -1.10
C GLY A 113 8.50 12.00 -2.14
N ARG A 114 7.45 12.81 -2.34
CA ARG A 114 7.54 13.95 -3.26
C ARG A 114 8.56 14.99 -2.77
N ALA A 115 9.21 15.66 -3.71
CA ALA A 115 10.10 16.80 -3.39
C ALA A 115 9.31 17.98 -2.81
N MET A 116 9.89 18.67 -1.83
CA MET A 116 9.24 19.76 -1.10
C MET A 116 8.76 20.87 -2.05
N THR A 117 9.58 21.28 -3.02
CA THR A 117 9.21 22.25 -4.07
C THR A 117 7.93 21.89 -4.84
N ARG A 118 7.62 20.61 -5.04
CA ARG A 118 6.33 20.17 -5.64
C ARG A 118 5.19 20.16 -4.62
N ILE A 119 5.47 19.83 -3.36
CA ILE A 119 4.47 19.87 -2.27
C ILE A 119 4.02 21.32 -2.05
N LEU A 120 4.96 22.26 -1.93
CA LEU A 120 4.73 23.70 -1.76
C LEU A 120 4.39 24.43 -3.09
N ARG A 121 3.92 23.69 -4.10
CA ARG A 121 3.37 24.21 -5.37
C ARG A 121 4.28 25.24 -6.09
N GLY A 122 5.58 24.97 -6.11
CA GLY A 122 6.59 25.79 -6.80
C GLY A 122 7.10 27.00 -6.01
N SER A 123 6.62 27.23 -4.79
CA SER A 123 7.29 28.19 -3.89
C SER A 123 8.60 27.63 -3.32
N GLU A 124 9.58 28.50 -3.10
CA GLU A 124 10.90 28.11 -2.61
C GLU A 124 10.85 27.53 -1.19
N GLU A 125 11.77 26.62 -0.90
CA GLU A 125 11.96 26.08 0.45
C GLU A 125 12.39 27.20 1.43
N PRO A 126 11.92 27.19 2.69
CA PRO A 126 12.53 27.99 3.73
C PRO A 126 13.94 27.46 4.01
N LYS A 127 14.93 28.07 3.35
CA LYS A 127 16.36 27.79 3.54
C LYS A 127 16.71 27.92 5.03
N PRO A 128 17.29 26.88 5.68
CA PRO A 128 17.73 27.01 7.06
C PRO A 128 18.81 28.09 7.14
N ALA A 129 18.70 28.97 8.15
CA ALA A 129 19.67 30.02 8.40
C ALA A 129 21.00 29.42 8.90
N ALA A 130 21.85 29.01 7.97
CA ALA A 130 23.17 28.47 8.27
C ALA A 130 24.08 29.57 8.82
N ALA A 131 24.54 29.38 10.06
CA ALA A 131 25.59 30.21 10.65
C ALA A 131 26.90 30.09 9.84
N LYS A 132 27.65 31.18 9.78
CA LYS A 132 28.95 31.26 9.07
C LYS A 132 29.98 30.33 9.73
N VAL A 133 30.52 29.38 8.97
CA VAL A 133 31.94 28.97 9.10
C VAL A 133 32.52 28.85 7.70
N SER A 134 33.68 29.50 7.49
CA SER A 134 34.38 29.58 6.21
C SER A 134 35.13 28.29 5.86
N SER A 135 35.08 27.87 4.60
CA SER A 135 35.96 26.85 4.04
C SER A 135 37.36 27.40 3.76
N ALA A 136 38.40 26.76 4.32
CA ALA A 136 39.80 27.07 4.06
C ALA A 136 40.63 25.79 3.81
N LYS A 137 40.52 25.30 2.57
CA LYS A 137 41.55 24.63 1.75
C LYS A 137 42.86 24.17 2.43
N VAL A 138 43.14 22.86 2.35
CA VAL A 138 44.52 22.33 2.16
C VAL A 138 44.51 21.25 1.07
N SER A 139 45.60 21.15 0.32
CA SER A 139 45.73 20.38 -0.94
C SER A 139 46.30 18.97 -0.76
N ALA A 140 46.29 18.19 -1.85
CA ALA A 140 46.69 16.79 -1.92
C ALA A 140 48.21 16.53 -1.75
N ALA A 141 48.54 15.30 -1.36
CA ALA A 141 49.88 14.70 -1.47
C ALA A 141 49.77 13.23 -1.98
N LYS A 142 50.91 12.62 -2.34
CA LYS A 142 51.04 11.55 -3.35
C LYS A 142 51.52 10.20 -2.78
N ALA A 143 51.19 9.10 -3.48
CA ALA A 143 51.47 7.69 -3.18
C ALA A 143 52.96 7.31 -2.94
N PRO A 144 53.28 6.07 -2.47
CA PRO A 144 53.55 4.98 -3.43
C PRO A 144 53.17 3.53 -3.00
N ALA A 145 53.52 2.57 -3.88
CA ALA A 145 52.97 1.23 -4.09
C ALA A 145 53.73 0.00 -3.48
N ALA A 146 53.07 -1.17 -3.49
CA ALA A 146 53.61 -2.53 -3.71
C ALA A 146 52.46 -3.44 -4.22
N LYS A 147 52.53 -4.16 -5.37
CA LYS A 147 53.07 -5.53 -5.60
C LYS A 147 52.66 -6.54 -4.51
N VAL A 148 52.15 -7.75 -4.76
CA VAL A 148 52.04 -8.66 -5.96
C VAL A 148 50.77 -9.56 -5.77
N SER A 149 50.29 -10.46 -6.65
CA SER A 149 50.68 -11.04 -7.97
C SER A 149 49.42 -11.56 -8.71
N ALA A 150 49.52 -12.47 -9.71
CA ALA A 150 48.40 -13.01 -10.50
C ALA A 150 48.37 -14.55 -10.55
N ALA A 151 47.20 -15.13 -10.87
CA ALA A 151 47.05 -16.51 -11.39
C ALA A 151 45.91 -16.55 -12.43
N LYS A 152 46.08 -17.36 -13.49
CA LYS A 152 45.29 -17.32 -14.74
C LYS A 152 45.10 -18.74 -15.29
N VAL A 153 43.85 -19.15 -15.53
CA VAL A 153 43.47 -20.38 -16.28
C VAL A 153 42.15 -20.05 -17.01
N SER A 154 42.14 -19.56 -18.25
CA SER A 154 42.30 -20.25 -19.55
C SER A 154 41.19 -21.27 -19.88
N ALA A 155 40.44 -20.97 -20.94
CA ALA A 155 39.40 -21.84 -21.51
C ALA A 155 40.00 -22.98 -22.36
N ALA A 156 39.24 -24.06 -22.55
CA ALA A 156 39.51 -25.11 -23.52
C ALA A 156 38.24 -25.45 -24.31
N LYS A 157 38.43 -25.85 -25.58
CA LYS A 157 37.42 -26.07 -26.62
C LYS A 157 37.61 -27.48 -27.16
N VAL A 158 36.55 -28.27 -27.28
CA VAL A 158 36.58 -29.55 -28.03
C VAL A 158 35.33 -29.65 -28.92
N SER A 159 35.48 -30.32 -30.05
CA SER A 159 34.64 -30.20 -31.24
C SER A 159 33.69 -31.39 -31.46
N ALA A 160 32.70 -31.15 -32.32
CA ALA A 160 31.70 -32.03 -32.90
C ALA A 160 32.01 -33.54 -33.10
N ALA A 161 30.96 -34.36 -32.97
CA ALA A 161 30.84 -35.67 -33.63
C ALA A 161 29.39 -35.96 -34.09
N LYS A 162 29.23 -35.98 -35.42
CA LYS A 162 28.32 -36.78 -36.29
C LYS A 162 27.01 -37.41 -35.75
N ALA A 163 25.92 -37.19 -36.49
CA ALA A 163 24.63 -37.92 -36.40
C ALA A 163 24.70 -39.34 -37.05
N PRO A 164 23.64 -40.18 -36.99
CA PRO A 164 22.46 -39.99 -37.85
C PRO A 164 21.08 -40.28 -37.21
N ALA A 165 20.01 -40.01 -37.97
CA ALA A 165 18.61 -40.23 -37.58
C ALA A 165 18.13 -41.68 -37.78
N ALA A 166 17.09 -42.09 -37.05
CA ALA A 166 16.30 -43.30 -37.31
C ALA A 166 14.79 -43.04 -37.08
N LYS A 167 13.95 -43.86 -37.71
CA LYS A 167 12.51 -43.59 -37.96
C LYS A 167 11.59 -43.86 -36.77
N VAL A 168 10.44 -43.19 -36.83
CA VAL A 168 9.20 -43.50 -36.11
C VAL A 168 8.73 -44.94 -36.41
N SER A 169 8.21 -45.62 -35.39
CA SER A 169 7.16 -46.65 -35.57
C SER A 169 6.20 -46.64 -34.38
N ALA A 170 4.92 -46.83 -34.66
CA ALA A 170 3.88 -46.94 -33.65
C ALA A 170 3.59 -48.42 -33.33
N ALA A 171 3.44 -48.75 -32.05
CA ALA A 171 2.95 -50.06 -31.60
C ALA A 171 2.05 -49.89 -30.36
N LYS A 172 1.06 -50.77 -30.23
CA LYS A 172 -0.16 -50.60 -29.41
C LYS A 172 -0.40 -51.85 -28.56
N VAL A 173 -0.08 -51.80 -27.27
CA VAL A 173 -0.54 -52.72 -26.20
C VAL A 173 -0.17 -52.07 -24.85
N SER A 174 -0.86 -52.28 -23.73
CA SER A 174 -2.14 -52.95 -23.44
C SER A 174 -2.72 -52.35 -22.14
N ALA A 175 -4.02 -52.54 -21.88
CA ALA A 175 -4.65 -52.03 -20.67
C ALA A 175 -4.12 -52.72 -19.41
N ALA A 176 -3.37 -51.97 -18.58
CA ALA A 176 -2.96 -52.40 -17.25
C ALA A 176 -4.02 -51.98 -16.21
N LYS A 177 -4.43 -52.95 -15.40
CA LYS A 177 -5.54 -52.88 -14.44
C LYS A 177 -5.23 -51.91 -13.29
N VAL A 178 -5.85 -50.73 -13.29
CA VAL A 178 -5.77 -49.78 -12.17
C VAL A 178 -6.41 -50.41 -10.94
N SER A 179 -5.61 -50.75 -9.94
CA SER A 179 -6.11 -51.09 -8.60
C SER A 179 -6.76 -49.86 -7.98
N ALA A 180 -8.06 -49.95 -7.69
CA ALA A 180 -8.82 -48.86 -7.11
C ALA A 180 -8.36 -48.55 -5.67
N ALA A 181 -7.34 -47.71 -5.54
CA ALA A 181 -7.03 -47.05 -4.28
C ALA A 181 -8.25 -46.22 -3.86
N LYS A 182 -8.84 -46.57 -2.72
CA LYS A 182 -10.09 -46.01 -2.20
C LYS A 182 -9.88 -44.55 -1.78
N VAL A 183 -9.93 -43.63 -2.74
CA VAL A 183 -10.05 -42.20 -2.46
C VAL A 183 -11.39 -42.01 -1.77
N SER A 184 -11.35 -41.86 -0.44
CA SER A 184 -12.52 -41.45 0.33
C SER A 184 -12.96 -40.08 -0.17
N ALA A 185 -14.06 -40.04 -0.90
CA ALA A 185 -14.66 -38.80 -1.38
C ALA A 185 -15.03 -37.94 -0.16
N ALA A 186 -14.16 -37.00 0.19
CA ALA A 186 -14.49 -35.95 1.13
C ALA A 186 -15.69 -35.21 0.56
N LYS A 187 -16.82 -35.26 1.29
CA LYS A 187 -18.07 -34.61 0.91
C LYS A 187 -17.77 -33.13 0.71
N ALA A 188 -17.77 -32.66 -0.55
CA ALA A 188 -17.58 -31.26 -0.86
C ALA A 188 -18.72 -30.47 -0.22
N ALA A 189 -18.42 -29.78 0.89
CA ALA A 189 -19.31 -28.76 1.40
C ALA A 189 -19.45 -27.69 0.30
N ALA A 190 -20.68 -27.28 0.01
CA ALA A 190 -20.89 -26.16 -0.91
C ALA A 190 -20.13 -24.94 -0.36
N ALA A 191 -19.40 -24.25 -1.24
CA ALA A 191 -18.67 -23.05 -0.84
C ALA A 191 -19.64 -22.04 -0.19
N PRO A 192 -19.23 -21.32 0.87
CA PRO A 192 -20.10 -20.38 1.54
C PRO A 192 -20.62 -19.31 0.55
N PRO A 193 -21.89 -18.88 0.69
CA PRO A 193 -22.47 -17.90 -0.21
C PRO A 193 -21.72 -16.57 -0.11
N ILE A 194 -21.62 -15.86 -1.24
CA ILE A 194 -20.94 -14.56 -1.28
C ILE A 194 -21.72 -13.55 -0.43
N PRO A 195 -21.06 -12.83 0.51
CA PRO A 195 -21.69 -11.82 1.35
C PRO A 195 -22.45 -10.75 0.55
N ALA A 196 -23.59 -10.31 1.10
CA ALA A 196 -24.53 -9.43 0.40
C ALA A 196 -23.95 -8.05 0.04
N ASP A 197 -23.00 -7.54 0.84
CA ASP A 197 -22.26 -6.31 0.59
C ASP A 197 -21.24 -6.45 -0.54
N ILE A 198 -20.55 -7.60 -0.63
CA ILE A 198 -19.67 -7.96 -1.75
C ILE A 198 -20.49 -8.12 -3.03
N ALA A 199 -21.64 -8.79 -2.97
CA ALA A 199 -22.57 -8.89 -4.10
C ALA A 199 -23.12 -7.52 -4.53
N ALA A 200 -23.35 -6.60 -3.59
CA ALA A 200 -23.71 -5.21 -3.90
C ALA A 200 -22.57 -4.45 -4.59
N TYR A 201 -21.33 -4.63 -4.14
CA TYR A 201 -20.14 -4.10 -4.81
C TYR A 201 -20.03 -4.62 -6.25
N HIS A 202 -20.26 -5.92 -6.50
CA HIS A 202 -20.25 -6.50 -7.86
C HIS A 202 -21.29 -5.89 -8.79
N ARG A 203 -22.52 -5.66 -8.30
CA ARG A 203 -23.60 -5.03 -9.09
C ARG A 203 -23.23 -3.63 -9.59
N GLY A 204 -22.38 -2.89 -8.85
CA GLY A 204 -21.87 -1.58 -9.25
C GLY A 204 -20.78 -1.59 -10.33
N LEU A 205 -20.30 -2.77 -10.77
CA LEU A 205 -19.24 -2.90 -11.77
C LEU A 205 -19.79 -3.10 -13.18
N ALA A 206 -18.98 -2.70 -14.17
CA ALA A 206 -19.19 -3.02 -15.59
C ALA A 206 -19.25 -4.55 -15.79
N PRO A 207 -19.99 -5.08 -16.79
CA PRO A 207 -20.25 -6.52 -16.92
C PRO A 207 -19.00 -7.41 -16.92
N ALA A 208 -17.93 -7.01 -17.62
CA ALA A 208 -16.68 -7.77 -17.66
C ALA A 208 -15.95 -7.78 -16.31
N ASP A 209 -15.87 -6.62 -15.63
CA ASP A 209 -15.25 -6.50 -14.30
C ASP A 209 -16.05 -7.28 -13.24
N ARG A 210 -17.38 -7.28 -13.37
CA ARG A 210 -18.31 -8.02 -12.51
C ARG A 210 -18.06 -9.52 -12.61
N ALA A 211 -18.08 -10.08 -13.82
CA ALA A 211 -17.85 -11.51 -14.05
C ALA A 211 -16.50 -11.97 -13.48
N LEU A 212 -15.44 -11.16 -13.63
CA LEU A 212 -14.14 -11.44 -13.03
C LEU A 212 -14.18 -11.41 -11.49
N CYS A 213 -14.85 -10.42 -10.89
CA CYS A 213 -14.97 -10.33 -9.43
C CYS A 213 -15.86 -11.44 -8.83
N GLU A 214 -16.91 -11.87 -9.52
CA GLU A 214 -17.78 -12.99 -9.12
C GLU A 214 -17.01 -14.32 -9.14
N VAL A 215 -16.21 -14.56 -10.18
CA VAL A 215 -15.30 -15.71 -10.28
C VAL A 215 -14.26 -15.69 -9.15
N LEU A 216 -13.60 -14.55 -8.91
CA LEU A 216 -12.63 -14.42 -7.83
C LEU A 216 -13.27 -14.65 -6.46
N ALA A 217 -14.45 -14.09 -6.20
CA ALA A 217 -15.19 -14.31 -4.95
C ALA A 217 -15.49 -15.80 -4.72
N THR A 218 -15.89 -16.51 -5.78
CA THR A 218 -16.23 -17.93 -5.73
C THR A 218 -15.00 -18.80 -5.46
N GLU A 219 -13.89 -18.57 -6.16
CA GLU A 219 -12.63 -19.29 -5.93
C GLU A 219 -12.05 -19.02 -4.53
N ILE A 220 -12.15 -17.78 -4.03
CA ILE A 220 -11.73 -17.43 -2.66
C ILE A 220 -12.61 -18.13 -1.63
N ALA A 221 -13.94 -18.07 -1.77
CA ALA A 221 -14.88 -18.72 -0.86
C ALA A 221 -14.70 -20.25 -0.83
N ALA A 222 -14.43 -20.88 -1.97
CA ALA A 222 -14.17 -22.31 -2.06
C ALA A 222 -12.84 -22.74 -1.43
N ALA A 223 -11.78 -21.94 -1.58
CA ALA A 223 -10.46 -22.26 -1.01
C ALA A 223 -10.32 -21.89 0.49
N LEU A 224 -11.09 -20.90 0.94
CA LEU A 224 -11.08 -20.36 2.31
C LEU A 224 -12.51 -20.34 2.90
N PRO A 225 -13.16 -21.51 3.07
CA PRO A 225 -14.57 -21.61 3.50
C PRO A 225 -14.80 -21.11 4.94
N ASP A 226 -13.73 -21.02 5.72
CA ASP A 226 -13.64 -20.50 7.09
C ASP A 226 -13.26 -19.00 7.16
N ALA A 227 -12.98 -18.35 6.02
CA ALA A 227 -12.68 -16.92 5.99
C ALA A 227 -13.96 -16.07 5.95
N THR A 228 -14.03 -15.07 6.83
CA THR A 228 -15.11 -14.07 6.80
C THR A 228 -14.86 -13.07 5.67
N GLY A 229 -15.72 -13.06 4.64
CA GLY A 229 -15.72 -12.02 3.61
C GLY A 229 -16.55 -10.79 4.00
N LYS A 230 -16.10 -9.59 3.64
CA LYS A 230 -16.88 -8.34 3.71
C LYS A 230 -16.27 -7.25 2.81
N VAL A 231 -17.03 -6.20 2.53
CA VAL A 231 -16.49 -4.95 1.97
C VAL A 231 -15.77 -4.19 3.08
N TRP A 232 -14.45 -4.11 2.98
CA TRP A 232 -13.59 -3.38 3.90
C TRP A 232 -12.78 -2.33 3.14
N HIS A 233 -12.67 -1.11 3.68
CA HIS A 233 -12.10 0.05 2.96
C HIS A 233 -12.60 0.18 1.50
N ARG A 234 -13.93 0.03 1.31
CA ARG A 234 -14.66 0.12 0.02
C ARG A 234 -14.39 -0.99 -1.00
N HIS A 235 -13.75 -2.10 -0.64
CA HIS A 235 -13.52 -3.22 -1.55
C HIS A 235 -13.66 -4.60 -0.87
N PRO A 236 -13.99 -5.69 -1.60
CA PRO A 236 -14.09 -7.03 -1.02
C PRO A 236 -12.77 -7.55 -0.44
N VAL A 237 -12.79 -7.98 0.83
CA VAL A 237 -11.66 -8.56 1.55
C VAL A 237 -12.13 -9.73 2.43
N TRP A 238 -11.32 -10.78 2.48
CA TRP A 238 -11.51 -11.97 3.30
C TRP A 238 -10.50 -12.00 4.45
N PHE A 239 -11.00 -12.43 5.61
CA PHE A 239 -10.29 -12.44 6.88
C PHE A 239 -10.27 -13.87 7.45
N LEU A 240 -9.08 -14.37 7.79
CA LEU A 240 -8.93 -15.58 8.63
C LEU A 240 -8.62 -15.11 10.04
N ASP A 241 -9.36 -15.61 11.03
CA ASP A 241 -9.15 -15.27 12.46
C ASP A 241 -9.18 -13.75 12.76
N GLY A 242 -9.90 -12.98 11.93
CA GLY A 242 -9.95 -11.51 11.99
C GLY A 242 -8.76 -10.78 11.33
N ASN A 243 -7.78 -11.51 10.81
CA ASN A 243 -6.62 -11.00 10.08
C ASN A 243 -6.91 -10.98 8.56
N PRO A 244 -6.73 -9.84 7.84
CA PRO A 244 -6.95 -9.79 6.38
C PRO A 244 -5.91 -10.66 5.65
N VAL A 245 -6.37 -11.45 4.68
CA VAL A 245 -5.48 -12.36 3.92
C VAL A 245 -5.51 -12.13 2.42
N VAL A 246 -6.69 -11.99 1.82
CA VAL A 246 -6.87 -11.74 0.38
C VAL A 246 -8.06 -10.80 0.14
N GLY A 247 -7.98 -10.02 -0.94
CA GLY A 247 -9.06 -9.14 -1.38
C GLY A 247 -8.76 -8.59 -2.77
N TYR A 248 -9.72 -7.90 -3.38
CA TYR A 248 -9.51 -7.30 -4.70
C TYR A 248 -10.23 -5.96 -4.84
N VAL A 249 -9.68 -5.07 -5.67
CA VAL A 249 -10.21 -3.73 -5.90
C VAL A 249 -10.07 -3.32 -7.36
N ARG A 250 -11.11 -2.68 -7.90
CA ARG A 250 -11.09 -2.12 -9.26
C ARG A 250 -10.31 -0.82 -9.27
N LEU A 251 -9.25 -0.76 -10.06
CA LEU A 251 -8.46 0.45 -10.34
C LEU A 251 -8.70 0.91 -11.79
N LYS A 252 -8.17 2.08 -12.17
CA LYS A 252 -8.29 2.60 -13.54
C LYS A 252 -7.47 1.73 -14.50
N GLY A 253 -8.15 0.93 -15.34
CA GLY A 253 -7.51 0.08 -16.35
C GLY A 253 -7.41 -1.39 -15.96
N TRP A 254 -7.07 -1.71 -14.71
CA TRP A 254 -6.99 -3.11 -14.23
C TRP A 254 -7.76 -3.36 -12.92
N LEU A 255 -8.03 -4.64 -12.64
CA LEU A 255 -8.39 -5.16 -11.33
C LEU A 255 -7.10 -5.54 -10.59
N ARG A 256 -7.01 -5.15 -9.32
CA ARG A 256 -5.93 -5.53 -8.40
C ARG A 256 -6.42 -6.66 -7.52
N LEU A 257 -5.74 -7.81 -7.55
CA LEU A 257 -5.87 -8.87 -6.54
C LEU A 257 -4.73 -8.71 -5.53
N LEU A 258 -5.03 -8.58 -4.24
CA LEU A 258 -4.08 -8.26 -3.19
C LEU A 258 -4.03 -9.37 -2.14
N PHE A 259 -2.82 -9.83 -1.82
CA PHE A 259 -2.53 -10.78 -0.76
C PHE A 259 -1.71 -10.09 0.33
N TRP A 260 -2.24 -10.03 1.55
CA TRP A 260 -1.61 -9.31 2.66
C TRP A 260 -0.27 -9.93 3.09
N SER A 261 -0.10 -11.24 2.96
CA SER A 261 1.17 -11.92 3.24
C SER A 261 1.94 -12.33 1.97
N GLY A 262 1.55 -11.80 0.80
CA GLY A 262 1.97 -12.27 -0.51
C GLY A 262 3.48 -12.21 -0.82
N GLN A 263 4.26 -11.30 -0.22
CA GLN A 263 5.72 -11.28 -0.39
C GLN A 263 6.39 -12.52 0.20
N SER A 264 5.77 -13.15 1.19
CA SER A 264 6.23 -14.40 1.79
C SER A 264 5.69 -15.63 1.07
N PHE A 265 4.97 -15.49 -0.05
CA PHE A 265 4.50 -16.64 -0.82
C PHE A 265 5.56 -17.17 -1.79
N GLU A 266 6.63 -16.43 -2.10
CA GLU A 266 7.68 -16.83 -3.04
C GLU A 266 7.12 -17.16 -4.45
N GLU A 267 6.20 -16.31 -4.92
CA GLU A 267 5.48 -16.48 -6.19
C GLU A 267 5.92 -15.39 -7.19
N PRO A 268 6.66 -15.72 -8.26
CA PRO A 268 7.20 -14.73 -9.20
C PRO A 268 6.16 -13.85 -9.90
N ALA A 269 4.91 -14.33 -9.99
CA ALA A 269 3.80 -13.60 -10.57
C ALA A 269 3.09 -12.63 -9.59
N LEU A 270 3.48 -12.62 -8.31
CA LEU A 270 3.02 -11.64 -7.33
C LEU A 270 4.05 -10.51 -7.19
N VAL A 271 3.62 -9.27 -7.50
CA VAL A 271 4.46 -8.07 -7.40
C VAL A 271 4.42 -7.55 -5.95
N PRO A 272 5.57 -7.35 -5.28
CA PRO A 272 5.59 -6.77 -3.93
C PRO A 272 4.91 -5.40 -3.84
N GLU A 273 4.00 -5.24 -2.87
CA GLU A 273 3.38 -3.97 -2.50
C GLU A 273 3.90 -3.48 -1.13
N GLY A 274 4.52 -2.30 -1.14
CA GLY A 274 4.91 -1.59 0.08
C GLY A 274 5.80 -2.38 1.05
N SER A 275 5.80 -1.93 2.31
CA SER A 275 6.70 -2.42 3.36
C SER A 275 6.17 -3.61 4.16
N PHE A 276 4.86 -3.91 4.06
CA PHE A 276 4.17 -4.75 5.05
C PHE A 276 4.01 -6.22 4.62
N ARG A 277 4.83 -6.74 3.69
CA ARG A 277 4.74 -8.11 3.17
C ARG A 277 3.53 -8.40 2.26
N ALA A 278 2.76 -7.38 1.88
CA ALA A 278 1.70 -7.53 0.88
C ALA A 278 2.26 -7.67 -0.55
N ALA A 279 1.61 -8.44 -1.40
CA ALA A 279 1.92 -8.51 -2.83
C ALA A 279 0.63 -8.61 -3.67
N GLU A 280 0.69 -8.16 -4.92
CA GLU A 280 -0.45 -8.06 -5.83
C GLU A 280 -0.28 -8.86 -7.12
N ALA A 281 -1.40 -9.35 -7.66
CA ALA A 281 -1.53 -9.70 -9.06
C ALA A 281 -2.40 -8.64 -9.77
N ARG A 282 -2.11 -8.38 -11.05
CA ARG A 282 -2.89 -7.45 -11.89
C ARG A 282 -3.63 -8.25 -12.95
N LEU A 283 -4.92 -8.01 -13.06
CA LEU A 283 -5.83 -8.68 -13.99
C LEU A 283 -6.53 -7.60 -14.81
N THR A 284 -6.41 -7.63 -16.13
CA THR A 284 -7.09 -6.73 -17.06
C THR A 284 -8.34 -7.37 -17.66
N ALA A 285 -8.32 -8.69 -17.85
CA ALA A 285 -9.42 -9.48 -18.39
C ALA A 285 -9.51 -10.87 -17.74
N MET A 286 -10.58 -11.60 -18.04
CA MET A 286 -10.78 -13.00 -17.61
C MET A 286 -9.64 -13.94 -18.03
N GLY A 287 -8.98 -13.67 -19.16
CA GLY A 287 -7.88 -14.50 -19.66
C GLY A 287 -6.59 -14.43 -18.83
N ASP A 288 -6.41 -13.36 -18.05
CA ASP A 288 -5.23 -13.19 -17.20
C ASP A 288 -5.30 -14.05 -15.92
N LEU A 289 -6.47 -14.66 -15.66
CA LEU A 289 -6.73 -15.40 -14.42
C LEU A 289 -6.24 -16.85 -14.50
N ASP A 290 -4.97 -17.07 -14.16
CA ASP A 290 -4.47 -18.42 -13.86
C ASP A 290 -5.11 -18.93 -12.55
N ARG A 291 -6.11 -19.81 -12.71
CA ARG A 291 -6.81 -20.45 -11.59
C ARG A 291 -5.94 -21.44 -10.81
N VAL A 292 -4.93 -22.04 -11.44
CA VAL A 292 -4.01 -22.98 -10.78
C VAL A 292 -3.08 -22.21 -9.85
N ALA A 293 -2.51 -21.10 -10.34
CA ALA A 293 -1.75 -20.18 -9.52
C ALA A 293 -2.60 -19.56 -8.40
N LEU A 294 -3.81 -19.07 -8.72
CA LEU A 294 -4.74 -18.51 -7.71
C LEU A 294 -4.99 -19.50 -6.56
N ARG A 295 -5.35 -20.75 -6.85
CA ARG A 295 -5.62 -21.77 -5.83
C ARG A 295 -4.37 -22.08 -4.99
N ARG A 296 -3.17 -22.10 -5.61
CA ARG A 296 -1.89 -22.23 -4.90
C ARG A 296 -1.66 -21.07 -3.93
N TRP A 297 -1.91 -19.83 -4.35
CA TRP A 297 -1.76 -18.62 -3.52
C TRP A 297 -2.79 -18.58 -2.37
N LEU A 298 -4.03 -18.99 -2.63
CA LEU A 298 -5.07 -19.11 -1.60
C LEU A 298 -4.72 -20.21 -0.57
N GLY A 299 -4.13 -21.32 -1.01
CA GLY A 299 -3.55 -22.31 -0.09
C GLY A 299 -2.48 -21.70 0.82
N LYS A 300 -1.56 -20.89 0.27
CA LYS A 300 -0.52 -20.18 1.05
C LYS A 300 -1.09 -19.16 2.04
N CYS A 301 -2.27 -18.58 1.79
CA CYS A 301 -2.96 -17.74 2.79
C CYS A 301 -3.31 -18.47 4.09
N ARG A 302 -3.48 -19.81 4.06
CA ARG A 302 -3.79 -20.61 5.25
C ARG A 302 -2.56 -20.91 6.11
N THR A 303 -1.38 -20.98 5.49
CA THR A 303 -0.13 -21.42 6.13
C THR A 303 0.86 -20.29 6.38
N ILE A 304 0.79 -19.18 5.63
CA ILE A 304 1.72 -18.06 5.72
C ILE A 304 0.92 -16.79 6.03
N GLN A 305 1.01 -16.30 7.26
CA GLN A 305 0.34 -15.08 7.69
C GLN A 305 1.21 -14.20 8.56
N TRP A 306 1.21 -12.91 8.23
CA TRP A 306 1.67 -11.82 9.08
C TRP A 306 0.49 -11.18 9.81
N ASP A 307 0.71 -10.72 11.05
CA ASP A 307 -0.32 -10.13 11.92
C ASP A 307 -0.58 -8.66 11.59
N TYR A 308 -1.57 -8.43 10.74
CA TYR A 308 -2.09 -7.10 10.44
C TYR A 308 -3.09 -6.61 11.48
N GLN A 309 -3.82 -7.52 12.13
CA GLN A 309 -4.85 -7.19 13.13
C GLN A 309 -4.27 -6.40 14.31
N ASN A 310 -3.07 -6.75 14.77
CA ASN A 310 -2.40 -6.11 15.90
C ASN A 310 -1.34 -5.08 15.49
N LEU A 311 -1.20 -4.77 14.20
CA LEU A 311 -0.18 -3.86 13.67
C LEU A 311 -0.19 -2.47 14.35
N ALA A 312 -1.38 -1.93 14.63
CA ALA A 312 -1.54 -0.67 15.36
C ALA A 312 -1.06 -0.77 16.83
N LYS A 313 -1.41 -1.86 17.52
CA LYS A 313 -0.97 -2.13 18.91
C LYS A 313 0.56 -2.28 18.98
N ARG A 314 1.17 -2.92 17.97
CA ARG A 314 2.62 -3.11 17.83
C ARG A 314 3.35 -1.92 17.19
N LYS A 315 2.73 -0.73 17.13
CA LYS A 315 3.32 0.52 16.62
C LYS A 315 3.90 0.40 15.19
N GLY A 316 3.30 -0.43 14.34
CA GLY A 316 3.75 -0.69 12.98
C GLY A 316 4.76 -1.84 12.81
N ARG A 317 5.14 -2.54 13.89
CA ARG A 317 5.92 -3.78 13.80
C ARG A 317 5.02 -4.95 13.40
N LEU A 318 5.30 -5.51 12.23
CA LEU A 318 4.63 -6.68 11.68
C LEU A 318 5.35 -7.96 12.17
N GLU A 319 4.59 -8.95 12.62
CA GLU A 319 5.14 -10.23 13.13
C GLU A 319 4.43 -11.40 12.44
N ARG A 320 5.13 -12.53 12.30
CA ARG A 320 4.60 -13.71 11.62
C ARG A 320 3.79 -14.57 12.61
N LEU A 321 2.57 -14.93 12.22
CA LEU A 321 1.67 -15.83 12.96
C LEU A 321 1.90 -17.30 12.60
N ARG A 322 2.18 -17.56 11.32
CA ARG A 322 2.43 -18.88 10.71
C ARG A 322 3.20 -18.67 9.40
#